data_AF-W8EFD8-F1
#
_entry.id   AF-W8EFD8-F1
#
_cell.length_a   1.000
_cell.length_b   1.000
_cell.length_c   1.000
_cell.angle_alpha   90.00
_cell.angle_beta   90.00
_cell.angle_gamma   90.00
#
_symmetry.space_group_name_H-M   'P 1'
#
loop_
_entity.id
_entity.type
_entity.pdbx_description
1 polymer ?
#
loop_
_entity_poly.entity_id
_entity_poly.type
_entity_poly.pdbx_seq_one_letter_code
_entity_poly.pdbx_strand_id
1 'polypeptide(L)'
;GVGALAGYGEIFYRNTIASGVIPQISLILGPCAGGAVYSPALTDFVFVVENISKMFITGPNVIKTVLGEDISMEDLGGARVHAETTGNAHFYAQSEQECFEQVKRPVSFIPWNNPERAKVVESKEPAAVMNIEDVVPADPKQPYDVRNVIKCIVDDSDFLEVQELWAANIVIGFGRMGGETVGFVANQPMVLAGVLDCDSADKAARFIRFCDSFNIPIITLEDMPGYLPGVDQEHAGVIRHGAKVLYAYS
;
A
#
# COMPACT_ATOMS: atom_id res chain seq x y z
N GLY A 1 -26.08 2.76 21.27
CA GLY A 1 -25.65 3.76 22.27
C GLY A 1 -24.27 3.40 22.78
N VAL A 2 -23.97 3.67 24.06
CA VAL A 2 -22.63 3.45 24.65
C VAL A 2 -22.14 2.00 24.53
N GLY A 3 -23.02 1.00 24.64
CA GLY A 3 -22.63 -0.40 24.48
C GLY A 3 -22.06 -0.75 23.09
N ALA A 4 -22.55 -0.12 22.02
CA ALA A 4 -22.00 -0.31 20.67
C ALA A 4 -20.61 0.33 20.53
N LEU A 5 -20.39 1.49 21.19
CA LEU A 5 -19.08 2.14 21.22
C LEU A 5 -18.05 1.31 22.00
N ALA A 6 -18.46 0.71 23.13
CA ALA A 6 -17.62 -0.22 23.86
C ALA A 6 -17.24 -1.45 23.00
N GLY A 7 -18.21 -1.97 22.23
CA GLY A 7 -17.95 -3.04 21.26
C GLY A 7 -16.91 -2.67 20.20
N TYR A 8 -16.95 -1.46 19.66
CA TYR A 8 -15.89 -0.97 18.75
C TYR A 8 -14.52 -0.86 19.44
N GLY A 9 -14.47 -0.31 20.66
CA GLY A 9 -13.22 -0.20 21.42
C GLY A 9 -12.54 -1.56 21.64
N GLU A 10 -13.34 -2.58 21.96
CA GLU A 10 -12.89 -3.96 22.10
C GLU A 10 -12.32 -4.54 20.79
N ILE A 11 -12.91 -4.22 19.63
CA ILE A 11 -12.39 -4.62 18.32
C ILE A 11 -11.06 -3.92 18.03
N PHE A 12 -10.98 -2.60 18.22
CA PHE A 12 -9.76 -1.83 17.97
C PHE A 12 -8.59 -2.28 18.85
N TYR A 13 -8.88 -2.59 20.12
CA TYR A 13 -7.89 -3.16 21.03
C TYR A 13 -7.34 -4.48 20.48
N ARG A 14 -8.21 -5.39 20.01
CA ARG A 14 -7.81 -6.68 19.42
C ARG A 14 -7.01 -6.50 18.13
N ASN A 15 -7.38 -5.55 17.27
CA ASN A 15 -6.58 -5.24 16.08
C ASN A 15 -5.17 -4.79 16.46
N THR A 16 -5.07 -3.92 17.47
CA THR A 16 -3.80 -3.32 17.90
C THR A 16 -2.87 -4.34 18.53
N ILE A 17 -3.36 -5.22 19.42
CA ILE A 17 -2.50 -6.26 20.04
C ILE A 17 -2.09 -7.36 19.06
N ALA A 18 -2.81 -7.53 17.95
CA ALA A 18 -2.48 -8.47 16.89
C ALA A 18 -1.54 -7.88 15.82
N SER A 19 -1.38 -6.54 15.79
CA SER A 19 -0.56 -5.83 14.80
C SER A 19 0.90 -6.25 14.91
N GLY A 20 1.50 -6.65 13.78
CA GLY A 20 2.87 -7.18 13.73
C GLY A 20 3.04 -8.54 14.41
N VAL A 21 1.96 -9.24 14.78
CA VAL A 21 1.99 -10.61 15.35
C VAL A 21 1.42 -11.61 14.37
N ILE A 22 0.23 -11.33 13.83
CA ILE A 22 -0.42 -12.08 12.76
C ILE A 22 -0.86 -11.11 11.67
N PRO A 23 -0.77 -11.46 10.37
CA PRO A 23 -1.28 -10.60 9.33
C PRO A 23 -2.80 -10.46 9.41
N GLN A 24 -3.28 -9.23 9.30
CA GLN A 24 -4.69 -8.85 9.33
C GLN A 24 -5.06 -8.23 7.98
N ILE A 25 -6.06 -8.81 7.31
CA ILE A 25 -6.51 -8.35 5.99
C ILE A 25 -8.00 -7.99 6.06
N SER A 26 -8.34 -6.81 5.59
CA SER A 26 -9.72 -6.30 5.56
C SER A 26 -10.25 -6.22 4.13
N LEU A 27 -11.43 -6.77 3.89
CA LEU A 27 -12.15 -6.68 2.61
C LEU A 27 -13.40 -5.82 2.82
N ILE A 28 -13.52 -4.74 2.07
CA ILE A 28 -14.61 -3.79 2.21
C ILE A 28 -15.67 -4.10 1.14
N LEU A 29 -16.55 -5.04 1.44
CA LEU A 29 -17.56 -5.52 0.48
C LEU A 29 -18.90 -4.78 0.62
N GLY A 30 -18.85 -3.50 0.98
CA GLY A 30 -20.03 -2.67 1.19
C GLY A 30 -19.77 -1.40 1.99
N PRO A 31 -20.83 -0.80 2.57
CA PRO A 31 -20.70 0.39 3.41
C PRO A 31 -19.98 0.08 4.73
N CYS A 32 -19.00 0.92 5.07
CA CYS A 32 -18.28 0.92 6.33
C CYS A 32 -18.17 2.39 6.80
N ALA A 33 -19.08 2.82 7.67
CA ALA A 33 -19.23 4.23 8.03
C ALA A 33 -19.00 4.49 9.52
N GLY A 34 -18.58 5.70 9.86
CA GLY A 34 -18.36 6.11 11.25
C GLY A 34 -17.15 5.44 11.85
N GLY A 35 -17.22 5.10 13.14
CA GLY A 35 -16.10 4.48 13.86
C GLY A 35 -15.63 3.13 13.27
N ALA A 36 -16.49 2.43 12.52
CA ALA A 36 -16.15 1.14 11.93
C ALA A 36 -14.89 1.17 11.05
N VAL A 37 -14.63 2.29 10.36
CA VAL A 37 -13.47 2.42 9.45
C VAL A 37 -12.13 2.37 10.17
N TYR A 38 -12.09 2.58 11.48
CA TYR A 38 -10.84 2.48 12.23
C TYR A 38 -10.35 1.04 12.37
N SER A 39 -11.23 0.04 12.33
CA SER A 39 -10.79 -1.36 12.35
C SER A 39 -9.97 -1.72 11.10
N PRO A 40 -10.44 -1.53 9.85
CA PRO A 40 -9.61 -1.79 8.67
C PRO A 40 -8.40 -0.87 8.58
N ALA A 41 -8.48 0.38 9.06
CA ALA A 41 -7.30 1.26 9.12
C ALA A 41 -6.16 0.71 9.99
N LEU A 42 -6.49 -0.06 11.04
CA LEU A 42 -5.54 -0.73 11.94
C LEU A 42 -5.04 -2.10 11.43
N THR A 43 -5.61 -2.62 10.34
CA THR A 43 -5.16 -3.88 9.70
C THR A 43 -4.04 -3.63 8.69
N ASP A 44 -3.37 -4.68 8.23
CA ASP A 44 -2.18 -4.57 7.39
C ASP A 44 -2.51 -4.23 5.93
N PHE A 45 -3.53 -4.89 5.37
CA PHE A 45 -3.98 -4.65 4.00
C PHE A 45 -5.48 -4.46 3.92
N VAL A 46 -5.90 -3.48 3.12
CA VAL A 46 -7.31 -3.13 2.89
C VAL A 46 -7.62 -3.27 1.41
N PHE A 47 -8.63 -4.08 1.11
CA PHE A 47 -9.15 -4.28 -0.23
C PHE A 47 -10.47 -3.53 -0.40
N VAL A 48 -10.60 -2.81 -1.50
CA VAL A 48 -11.83 -2.11 -1.89
C VAL A 48 -12.31 -2.60 -3.26
N VAL A 49 -13.61 -2.49 -3.49
CA VAL A 49 -14.33 -3.00 -4.65
C VAL A 49 -15.15 -1.88 -5.27
N GLU A 50 -14.94 -1.65 -6.56
CA GLU A 50 -15.60 -0.61 -7.36
C GLU A 50 -17.12 -0.60 -7.18
N ASN A 51 -17.71 0.58 -6.97
CA ASN A 51 -19.15 0.82 -6.78
C ASN A 51 -19.80 0.09 -5.58
N ILE A 52 -19.03 -0.69 -4.81
CA ILE A 52 -19.50 -1.49 -3.67
C ILE A 52 -18.98 -0.89 -2.36
N SER A 53 -17.67 -0.69 -2.24
CA SER A 53 -17.04 -0.15 -1.04
C SER A 53 -17.39 1.31 -0.83
N LYS A 54 -17.83 1.66 0.39
CA LYS A 54 -18.07 3.04 0.81
C LYS A 54 -17.52 3.24 2.21
N MET A 55 -16.37 3.90 2.37
CA MET A 55 -15.73 4.15 3.66
C MET A 55 -15.65 5.63 4.00
N PHE A 56 -16.14 6.03 5.17
CA PHE A 56 -15.97 7.41 5.66
C PHE A 56 -16.27 7.51 7.15
N ILE A 57 -15.60 8.44 7.83
CA ILE A 57 -15.90 8.78 9.24
C ILE A 57 -17.23 9.53 9.34
N THR A 58 -17.43 10.51 8.48
CA THR A 58 -18.61 11.37 8.50
C THR A 58 -19.31 11.26 7.15
N GLY A 59 -20.58 10.86 7.15
CA GLY A 59 -21.33 10.66 5.91
C GLY A 59 -21.73 11.97 5.21
N PRO A 60 -22.08 11.92 3.91
CA PRO A 60 -22.34 13.11 3.10
C PRO A 60 -23.43 14.03 3.65
N ASN A 61 -24.50 13.45 4.23
CA ASN A 61 -25.59 14.25 4.81
C ASN A 61 -25.13 15.16 5.95
N VAL A 62 -24.17 14.71 6.76
CA VAL A 62 -23.62 15.51 7.85
C VAL A 62 -22.70 16.60 7.29
N ILE A 63 -21.87 16.28 6.30
CA ILE A 63 -21.03 17.24 5.59
C ILE A 63 -21.90 18.36 4.99
N LYS A 64 -22.97 18.01 4.27
CA LYS A 64 -23.93 18.98 3.71
C LYS A 64 -24.58 19.86 4.76
N THR A 65 -24.97 19.28 5.89
CA THR A 65 -25.65 20.03 6.95
C THR A 65 -24.71 20.98 7.68
N VAL A 66 -23.44 20.60 7.88
CA VAL A 66 -22.46 21.35 8.67
C VAL A 66 -21.66 22.35 7.84
N LEU A 67 -21.23 21.93 6.64
CA LEU A 67 -20.33 22.69 5.77
C LEU A 67 -21.04 23.24 4.53
N GLY A 68 -22.25 22.77 4.21
CA GLY A 68 -22.98 23.18 3.00
C GLY A 68 -22.50 22.50 1.72
N GLU A 69 -21.54 21.58 1.81
CA GLU A 69 -20.96 20.86 0.67
C GLU A 69 -21.83 19.68 0.24
N ASP A 70 -22.14 19.58 -1.06
CA ASP A 70 -22.93 18.49 -1.63
C ASP A 70 -21.98 17.51 -2.33
N ILE A 71 -21.89 16.28 -1.81
CA ILE A 71 -21.01 15.23 -2.33
C ILE A 71 -21.73 13.88 -2.28
N SER A 72 -21.49 13.01 -3.25
CA SER A 72 -22.07 11.66 -3.25
C SER A 72 -21.31 10.73 -2.28
N MET A 73 -21.89 9.58 -1.93
CA MET A 73 -21.15 8.58 -1.14
C MET A 73 -19.93 8.01 -1.89
N GLU A 74 -20.04 7.91 -3.22
CA GLU A 74 -18.96 7.38 -4.07
C GLU A 74 -17.81 8.38 -4.17
N ASP A 75 -18.12 9.66 -4.37
CA ASP A 75 -17.10 10.72 -4.47
C ASP A 75 -16.46 11.04 -3.12
N LEU A 76 -17.16 10.77 -2.00
CA LEU A 76 -16.63 10.99 -0.66
C LEU A 76 -15.67 9.87 -0.21
N GLY A 77 -16.01 8.62 -0.51
CA GLY A 77 -15.35 7.46 0.10
C GLY A 77 -15.54 6.16 -0.66
N GLY A 78 -15.72 6.25 -1.98
CA GLY A 78 -15.75 5.10 -2.88
C GLY A 78 -14.41 4.40 -2.98
N ALA A 79 -14.40 3.28 -3.69
CA ALA A 79 -13.20 2.46 -3.85
C ALA A 79 -12.03 3.24 -4.50
N ARG A 80 -12.29 3.98 -5.57
CA ARG A 80 -11.26 4.81 -6.25
C ARG A 80 -10.71 5.90 -5.37
N VAL A 81 -11.55 6.60 -4.61
CA VAL A 81 -11.12 7.66 -3.69
C VAL A 81 -10.06 7.12 -2.73
N HIS A 82 -10.27 5.93 -2.16
CA HIS A 82 -9.32 5.33 -1.23
C HIS A 82 -8.09 4.68 -1.88
N ALA A 83 -8.20 4.23 -3.12
CA ALA A 83 -7.11 3.61 -3.86
C ALA A 83 -6.22 4.62 -4.61
N GLU A 84 -6.75 5.78 -5.00
CA GLU A 84 -6.06 6.77 -5.83
C GLU A 84 -5.74 8.07 -5.09
N THR A 85 -6.56 8.47 -4.11
CA THR A 85 -6.44 9.79 -3.47
C THR A 85 -6.01 9.73 -2.02
N THR A 86 -6.70 8.95 -1.17
CA THR A 86 -6.48 9.02 0.28
C THR A 86 -5.46 8.02 0.81
N GLY A 87 -4.98 7.08 0.00
CA GLY A 87 -4.05 6.03 0.42
C GLY A 87 -4.58 5.06 1.49
N ASN A 88 -5.91 4.96 1.66
CA ASN A 88 -6.51 4.08 2.67
C ASN A 88 -6.66 2.63 2.19
N ALA A 89 -6.76 2.43 0.87
CA ALA A 89 -6.82 1.11 0.27
C ALA A 89 -5.43 0.68 -0.24
N HIS A 90 -5.17 -0.62 -0.13
CA HIS A 90 -3.93 -1.26 -0.58
C HIS A 90 -4.11 -1.98 -1.90
N PHE A 91 -5.32 -2.50 -2.14
CA PHE A 91 -5.71 -3.21 -3.35
C PHE A 91 -7.11 -2.77 -3.78
N TYR A 92 -7.30 -2.74 -5.09
CA TYR A 92 -8.53 -2.32 -5.74
C TYR A 92 -9.02 -3.43 -6.68
N ALA A 93 -10.30 -3.77 -6.61
CA ALA A 93 -10.94 -4.77 -7.46
C ALA A 93 -12.18 -4.19 -8.14
N GLN A 94 -12.51 -4.67 -9.34
CA GLN A 94 -13.70 -4.27 -10.08
C GLN A 94 -14.94 -5.07 -9.66
N SER A 95 -14.77 -6.18 -8.97
CA SER A 95 -15.85 -7.03 -8.46
C SER A 95 -15.46 -7.77 -7.18
N GLU A 96 -16.45 -8.27 -6.43
CA GLU A 96 -16.20 -9.09 -5.23
C GLU A 96 -15.44 -10.37 -5.56
N GLN A 97 -15.77 -11.01 -6.69
CA GLN A 97 -15.10 -12.23 -7.13
C GLN A 97 -13.61 -11.96 -7.42
N GLU A 98 -13.31 -10.85 -8.10
CA GLU A 98 -11.93 -10.45 -8.33
C GLU A 98 -11.22 -10.14 -7.01
N CYS A 99 -11.86 -9.46 -6.06
CA CYS A 99 -11.32 -9.20 -4.73
C CYS A 99 -10.94 -10.50 -3.99
N PHE A 100 -11.80 -11.53 -4.05
CA PHE A 100 -11.53 -12.85 -3.48
C PHE A 100 -10.41 -13.61 -4.18
N GLU A 101 -10.17 -13.38 -5.47
CA GLU A 101 -9.01 -13.94 -6.16
C GLU A 101 -7.73 -13.17 -5.81
N GLN A 102 -7.79 -11.84 -5.79
CA GLN A 102 -6.67 -10.98 -5.45
C GLN A 102 -6.17 -11.25 -4.02
N VAL A 103 -7.04 -11.47 -3.03
CA VAL A 103 -6.61 -11.70 -1.63
C VAL A 103 -5.73 -12.94 -1.48
N LYS A 104 -5.89 -13.95 -2.34
CA LYS A 104 -5.06 -15.17 -2.31
C LYS A 104 -3.60 -14.86 -2.62
N ARG A 105 -3.34 -13.79 -3.39
CA ARG A 105 -2.00 -13.38 -3.81
C ARG A 105 -1.13 -12.95 -2.63
N PRO A 106 -1.45 -11.89 -1.84
CA PRO A 106 -0.62 -11.51 -0.70
C PRO A 106 -0.54 -12.62 0.34
N VAL A 107 -1.62 -13.38 0.57
CA VAL A 107 -1.58 -14.55 1.47
C VAL A 107 -0.53 -15.59 1.04
N SER A 108 -0.23 -15.70 -0.25
CA SER A 108 0.85 -16.57 -0.74
C SER A 108 2.26 -16.01 -0.46
N PHE A 109 2.41 -14.69 -0.35
CA PHE A 109 3.70 -14.04 -0.13
C PHE A 109 4.05 -13.85 1.34
N ILE A 110 3.06 -13.55 2.18
CA ILE A 110 3.31 -13.17 3.58
C ILE A 110 3.34 -14.39 4.51
N PRO A 111 4.12 -14.37 5.60
CA PRO A 111 4.08 -15.44 6.61
C PRO A 111 2.75 -15.42 7.37
N TRP A 112 2.48 -16.50 8.11
CA TRP A 112 1.24 -16.63 8.89
C TRP A 112 1.31 -15.91 10.25
N ASN A 113 2.52 -15.59 10.71
CA ASN A 113 2.81 -14.97 11.99
C ASN A 113 4.24 -14.41 12.00
N ASN A 114 4.59 -13.64 13.03
CA ASN A 114 5.91 -12.99 13.14
C ASN A 114 7.10 -13.87 13.60
N PRO A 115 6.95 -15.11 14.10
CA PRO A 115 8.12 -15.96 14.35
C PRO A 115 8.56 -16.76 13.12
N GLU A 116 7.67 -16.97 12.15
CA GLU A 116 7.94 -17.72 10.93
C GLU A 116 8.27 -16.79 9.75
N ARG A 117 9.02 -17.32 8.79
CA ARG A 117 9.19 -16.69 7.47
C ARG A 117 8.10 -17.15 6.52
N ALA A 118 7.92 -16.40 5.43
CA ALA A 118 7.05 -16.83 4.35
C ALA A 118 7.45 -18.21 3.81
N LYS A 119 6.47 -18.99 3.36
CA LYS A 119 6.72 -20.32 2.81
C LYS A 119 7.59 -20.23 1.56
N VAL A 120 8.73 -20.92 1.56
CA VAL A 120 9.58 -21.06 0.38
C VAL A 120 8.84 -21.85 -0.70
N VAL A 121 8.88 -21.36 -1.93
CA VAL A 121 8.31 -22.03 -3.12
C VAL A 121 9.41 -22.48 -4.06
N GLU A 122 9.05 -23.25 -5.09
CA GLU A 122 10.00 -23.61 -6.15
C GLU A 122 10.48 -22.35 -6.88
N SER A 123 11.80 -22.15 -6.92
CA SER A 123 12.41 -21.03 -7.63
C SER A 123 12.29 -21.22 -9.13
N LYS A 124 12.10 -20.10 -9.84
CA LYS A 124 12.03 -20.06 -11.30
C LYS A 124 12.87 -18.89 -11.79
N GLU A 125 13.51 -19.06 -12.94
CA GLU A 125 14.14 -17.94 -13.62
C GLU A 125 13.11 -16.86 -13.98
N PRO A 126 13.49 -15.56 -14.02
CA PRO A 126 12.62 -14.50 -14.49
C PRO A 126 12.06 -14.81 -15.89
N ALA A 127 10.74 -14.71 -16.05
CA ALA A 127 10.06 -15.01 -17.30
C ALA A 127 10.23 -13.90 -18.36
N ALA A 128 10.42 -12.67 -17.90
CA ALA A 128 10.63 -11.51 -18.76
C ALA A 128 12.03 -11.56 -19.40
N VAL A 129 12.07 -11.80 -20.71
CA VAL A 129 13.30 -11.71 -21.50
C VAL A 129 13.53 -10.24 -21.86
N MET A 130 13.99 -9.45 -20.90
CA MET A 130 14.35 -8.05 -21.09
C MET A 130 15.85 -7.89 -20.86
N ASN A 131 16.55 -7.21 -21.77
CA ASN A 131 17.92 -6.80 -21.51
C ASN A 131 17.90 -5.63 -20.51
N ILE A 132 18.60 -5.76 -19.39
CA ILE A 132 18.62 -4.73 -18.35
C ILE A 132 19.15 -3.39 -18.86
N GLU A 133 20.06 -3.42 -19.85
CA GLU A 133 20.62 -2.23 -20.52
C GLU A 133 19.56 -1.45 -21.31
N ASP A 134 18.48 -2.13 -21.74
CA ASP A 134 17.35 -1.50 -22.44
C ASP A 134 16.27 -1.02 -21.44
N VAL A 135 16.27 -1.55 -20.21
CA VAL A 135 15.31 -1.20 -19.16
C VAL A 135 15.72 0.08 -18.42
N VAL A 136 17.02 0.23 -18.11
CA VAL A 136 17.56 1.44 -17.48
C VAL A 136 18.36 2.21 -18.53
N PRO A 137 17.83 3.35 -19.04
CA PRO A 137 18.50 4.13 -20.07
C PRO A 137 19.87 4.62 -19.63
N ALA A 138 20.82 4.65 -20.57
CA ALA A 138 22.14 5.23 -20.33
C ALA A 138 22.11 6.76 -20.17
N ASP A 139 21.09 7.44 -20.72
CA ASP A 139 20.88 8.87 -20.50
C ASP A 139 20.19 9.08 -19.14
N PRO A 140 20.85 9.73 -18.16
CA PRO A 140 20.29 9.94 -16.82
C PRO A 140 19.06 10.87 -16.81
N LYS A 141 18.72 11.53 -17.93
CA LYS A 141 17.52 12.36 -18.05
C LYS A 141 16.29 11.58 -18.54
N GLN A 142 16.48 10.36 -19.05
CA GLN A 142 15.41 9.57 -19.60
C GLN A 142 14.78 8.71 -18.50
N PRO A 143 13.48 8.89 -18.18
CA PRO A 143 12.82 8.08 -17.16
C PRO A 143 12.55 6.67 -17.69
N TYR A 144 12.35 5.74 -16.76
CA TYR A 144 12.00 4.34 -17.04
C TYR A 144 11.05 3.79 -15.97
N ASP A 145 10.37 2.68 -16.29
CA ASP A 145 9.49 2.01 -15.33
C ASP A 145 10.32 1.07 -14.45
N VAL A 146 10.48 1.41 -13.17
CA VAL A 146 11.22 0.58 -12.22
C VAL A 146 10.62 -0.83 -12.04
N ARG A 147 9.33 -1.01 -12.35
CA ARG A 147 8.69 -2.33 -12.33
C ARG A 147 9.31 -3.29 -13.34
N ASN A 148 9.84 -2.77 -14.45
CA ASN A 148 10.56 -3.59 -15.43
C ASN A 148 11.88 -4.09 -14.84
N VAL A 149 12.59 -3.26 -14.06
CA VAL A 149 13.79 -3.70 -13.33
C VAL A 149 13.44 -4.80 -12.33
N ILE A 150 12.38 -4.63 -11.56
CA ILE A 150 11.91 -5.64 -10.59
C ILE A 150 11.57 -6.96 -11.32
N LYS A 151 10.84 -6.89 -12.44
CA LYS A 151 10.48 -8.06 -13.26
C LYS A 151 11.69 -8.79 -13.85
N CYS A 152 12.83 -8.13 -14.04
CA CYS A 152 14.07 -8.79 -14.48
C CYS A 152 14.76 -9.61 -13.37
N ILE A 153 14.45 -9.38 -12.09
CA ILE A 153 15.18 -9.98 -10.96
C ILE A 153 14.34 -10.92 -10.10
N VAL A 154 13.01 -10.80 -10.13
CA VAL A 154 12.13 -11.69 -9.36
C VAL A 154 11.79 -12.97 -10.12
N ASP A 155 11.66 -14.05 -9.38
CA ASP A 155 11.30 -15.37 -9.90
C ASP A 155 10.00 -15.29 -10.72
N ASP A 156 9.97 -15.92 -11.91
CA ASP A 156 8.83 -15.92 -12.85
C ASP A 156 8.38 -14.51 -13.30
N SER A 157 9.18 -13.47 -13.02
CA SER A 157 8.78 -12.06 -13.16
C SER A 157 7.47 -11.72 -12.41
N ASP A 158 7.14 -12.48 -11.36
CA ASP A 158 5.93 -12.37 -10.57
C ASP A 158 6.09 -11.34 -9.45
N PHE A 159 5.60 -10.13 -9.71
CA PHE A 159 5.60 -9.01 -8.76
C PHE A 159 4.16 -8.63 -8.39
N LEU A 160 3.86 -8.66 -7.08
CA LEU A 160 2.62 -8.18 -6.50
C LEU A 160 2.83 -6.76 -5.96
N GLU A 161 2.41 -5.76 -6.74
CA GLU A 161 2.46 -4.37 -6.32
C GLU A 161 1.39 -4.07 -5.26
N VAL A 162 1.76 -3.27 -4.26
CA VAL A 162 0.87 -2.79 -3.19
C VAL A 162 0.66 -1.29 -3.37
N GLN A 163 -0.60 -0.84 -3.25
CA GLN A 163 -0.96 0.56 -3.47
C GLN A 163 -0.52 1.10 -4.86
N GLU A 164 -0.69 0.28 -5.91
CA GLU A 164 -0.31 0.65 -7.29
C GLU A 164 -0.90 1.99 -7.74
N LEU A 165 -2.13 2.30 -7.30
CA LEU A 165 -2.89 3.46 -7.75
C LEU A 165 -2.64 4.74 -6.93
N TRP A 166 -1.88 4.69 -5.83
CA TRP A 166 -1.61 5.85 -4.96
C TRP A 166 -0.12 6.09 -4.77
N ALA A 167 0.30 7.37 -4.72
CA ALA A 167 1.71 7.77 -4.60
C ALA A 167 2.63 7.01 -5.58
N ALA A 168 2.30 7.11 -6.88
CA ALA A 168 2.93 6.32 -7.93
C ALA A 168 4.42 6.67 -8.20
N ASN A 169 4.95 7.72 -7.57
CA ASN A 169 6.37 8.07 -7.52
C ASN A 169 7.22 7.11 -6.66
N ILE A 170 6.59 6.23 -5.88
CA ILE A 170 7.24 5.09 -5.23
C ILE A 170 6.46 3.80 -5.47
N VAL A 171 7.17 2.73 -5.83
CA VAL A 171 6.65 1.39 -6.02
C VAL A 171 7.02 0.56 -4.79
N ILE A 172 6.02 -0.11 -4.22
CA ILE A 172 6.21 -1.09 -3.15
C ILE A 172 5.50 -2.38 -3.52
N GLY A 173 6.00 -3.52 -3.06
CA GLY A 173 5.33 -4.79 -3.32
C GLY A 173 6.18 -6.01 -3.02
N PHE A 174 5.62 -7.18 -3.27
CA PHE A 174 6.26 -8.45 -3.00
C PHE A 174 6.68 -9.15 -4.29
N GLY A 175 7.88 -9.72 -4.29
CA GLY A 175 8.33 -10.69 -5.28
C GLY A 175 8.90 -11.92 -4.57
N ARG A 176 9.46 -12.85 -5.35
CA ARG A 176 10.29 -13.93 -4.80
C ARG A 176 11.65 -13.94 -5.48
N MET A 177 12.68 -14.34 -4.74
CA MET A 177 14.02 -14.57 -5.27
C MET A 177 14.56 -15.86 -4.68
N GLY A 178 14.88 -16.83 -5.52
CA GLY A 178 15.29 -18.15 -5.03
C GLY A 178 14.19 -18.87 -4.25
N GLY A 179 12.92 -18.58 -4.56
CA GLY A 179 11.75 -19.13 -3.88
C GLY A 179 11.36 -18.44 -2.56
N GLU A 180 12.18 -17.53 -2.01
CA GLU A 180 11.88 -16.77 -0.78
C GLU A 180 11.13 -15.46 -1.09
N THR A 181 10.15 -15.08 -0.27
CA THR A 181 9.48 -13.78 -0.41
C THR A 181 10.44 -12.64 -0.08
N VAL A 182 10.44 -11.61 -0.92
CA VAL A 182 11.18 -10.36 -0.74
C VAL A 182 10.24 -9.18 -0.95
N GLY A 183 10.34 -8.16 -0.09
CA GLY A 183 9.69 -6.87 -0.26
C GLY A 183 10.56 -5.93 -1.09
N PHE A 184 9.95 -5.21 -2.03
CA PHE A 184 10.62 -4.21 -2.85
C PHE A 184 10.14 -2.81 -2.45
N VAL A 185 11.08 -1.87 -2.39
CA VAL A 185 10.81 -0.43 -2.28
C VAL A 185 11.63 0.26 -3.36
N ALA A 186 10.99 0.94 -4.29
CA ALA A 186 11.65 1.41 -5.50
C ALA A 186 11.13 2.77 -5.95
N ASN A 187 12.02 3.73 -6.21
CA ASN A 187 11.61 5.01 -6.78
C ASN A 187 11.12 4.81 -8.23
N GLN A 188 10.13 5.60 -8.65
CA GLN A 188 9.55 5.52 -10.00
C GLN A 188 9.90 6.79 -10.81
N PRO A 189 11.00 6.79 -11.59
CA PRO A 189 11.42 7.97 -12.36
C PRO A 189 10.36 8.48 -13.35
N MET A 190 9.45 7.63 -13.84
CA MET A 190 8.36 8.06 -14.73
C MET A 190 7.31 8.95 -14.05
N VAL A 191 7.28 9.00 -12.72
CA VAL A 191 6.29 9.76 -11.94
C VAL A 191 7.02 10.73 -11.03
N LEU A 192 6.83 12.03 -11.26
CA LEU A 192 7.48 13.12 -10.51
C LEU A 192 9.02 12.98 -10.45
N ALA A 193 9.65 12.35 -11.45
CA ALA A 193 11.08 12.05 -11.46
C ALA A 193 11.56 11.22 -10.26
N GLY A 194 10.69 10.40 -9.65
CA GLY A 194 11.05 9.50 -8.54
C GLY A 194 11.29 10.20 -7.19
N VAL A 195 10.94 11.49 -7.06
CA VAL A 195 11.06 12.22 -5.79
C VAL A 195 10.18 11.61 -4.70
N LEU A 196 10.59 11.75 -3.44
CA LEU A 196 9.73 11.48 -2.28
C LEU A 196 8.90 12.72 -1.91
N ASP A 197 7.71 12.50 -1.41
CA ASP A 197 6.75 13.48 -0.89
C ASP A 197 6.06 12.92 0.36
N CYS A 198 5.11 13.66 0.94
CA CYS A 198 4.40 13.19 2.13
C CYS A 198 3.71 11.82 1.96
N ASP A 199 3.10 11.58 0.79
CA ASP A 199 2.29 10.39 0.52
C ASP A 199 3.18 9.17 0.23
N SER A 200 4.16 9.31 -0.65
CA SER A 200 5.15 8.27 -0.94
C SER A 200 6.00 7.90 0.29
N ALA A 201 6.31 8.87 1.16
CA ALA A 201 6.97 8.58 2.43
C ALA A 201 6.10 7.73 3.36
N ASP A 202 4.79 8.01 3.46
CA ASP A 202 3.85 7.21 4.25
C ASP A 202 3.67 5.81 3.66
N LYS A 203 3.52 5.71 2.33
CA LYS A 203 3.44 4.46 1.57
C LYS A 203 4.64 3.56 1.86
N ALA A 204 5.85 4.07 1.63
CA ALA A 204 7.08 3.31 1.81
C ALA A 204 7.30 2.93 3.28
N ALA A 205 7.16 3.88 4.21
CA ALA A 205 7.42 3.62 5.63
C ALA A 205 6.50 2.54 6.20
N ARG A 206 5.21 2.54 5.86
CA ARG A 206 4.27 1.50 6.32
C ARG A 206 4.67 0.12 5.78
N PHE A 207 5.04 0.05 4.51
CA PHE A 207 5.43 -1.21 3.87
C PHE A 207 6.73 -1.79 4.44
N ILE A 208 7.75 -0.95 4.66
CA ILE A 208 9.01 -1.35 5.28
C ILE A 208 8.76 -1.92 6.68
N ARG A 209 7.95 -1.23 7.49
CA ARG A 209 7.59 -1.67 8.85
C ARG A 209 6.81 -3.00 8.84
N PHE A 210 5.92 -3.20 7.86
CA PHE A 210 5.23 -4.48 7.69
C PHE A 210 6.23 -5.59 7.37
N CYS A 211 7.12 -5.37 6.40
CA CYS A 211 8.12 -6.37 6.02
C CYS A 211 9.03 -6.75 7.21
N ASP A 212 9.52 -5.75 7.95
CA ASP A 212 10.32 -5.94 9.17
C ASP A 212 9.56 -6.75 10.23
N SER A 213 8.30 -6.39 10.51
CA SER A 213 7.46 -7.08 11.51
C SER A 213 7.22 -8.56 11.19
N PHE A 214 7.37 -8.96 9.93
CA PHE A 214 7.09 -10.30 9.43
C PHE A 214 8.33 -10.98 8.81
N ASN A 215 9.55 -10.52 9.16
CA ASN A 215 10.82 -11.11 8.71
C ASN A 215 10.95 -11.25 7.19
N ILE A 216 10.36 -10.32 6.43
CA ILE A 216 10.47 -10.28 4.97
C ILE A 216 11.68 -9.41 4.61
N PRO A 217 12.72 -9.97 3.95
CA PRO A 217 13.85 -9.19 3.47
C PRO A 217 13.40 -8.06 2.54
N ILE A 218 14.11 -6.94 2.58
CA ILE A 218 13.78 -5.75 1.78
C ILE A 218 14.90 -5.51 0.76
N ILE A 219 14.53 -5.35 -0.50
CA ILE A 219 15.40 -4.82 -1.56
C ILE A 219 14.92 -3.40 -1.90
N THR A 220 15.87 -2.46 -1.87
CA THR A 220 15.59 -1.07 -2.23
C THR A 220 16.27 -0.74 -3.55
N LEU A 221 15.50 -0.25 -4.53
CA LEU A 221 16.01 0.24 -5.80
C LEU A 221 15.95 1.77 -5.80
N GLU A 222 17.10 2.38 -5.58
CA GLU A 222 17.22 3.83 -5.43
C GLU A 222 17.45 4.50 -6.80
N ASP A 223 16.53 5.39 -7.17
CA ASP A 223 16.73 6.38 -8.23
C ASP A 223 15.88 7.61 -7.90
N MET A 224 16.36 8.40 -6.94
CA MET A 224 15.65 9.57 -6.43
C MET A 224 16.55 10.81 -6.41
N PRO A 225 16.10 11.93 -6.99
CA PRO A 225 16.87 13.18 -6.98
C PRO A 225 16.70 13.99 -5.69
N GLY A 226 15.75 13.62 -4.82
CA GLY A 226 15.47 14.28 -3.55
C GLY A 226 13.99 14.22 -3.14
N TYR A 227 13.58 15.13 -2.25
CA TYR A 227 12.17 15.35 -1.91
C TYR A 227 11.53 16.37 -2.86
N LEU A 228 10.22 16.23 -3.10
CA LEU A 228 9.42 17.16 -3.89
C LEU A 228 9.44 18.55 -3.23
N PRO A 229 9.98 19.59 -3.89
CA PRO A 229 9.95 20.93 -3.35
C PRO A 229 8.55 21.54 -3.46
N GLY A 230 8.10 22.24 -2.42
CA GLY A 230 6.86 23.01 -2.49
C GLY A 230 6.35 23.48 -1.12
N VAL A 231 5.74 24.66 -1.08
CA VAL A 231 5.13 25.22 0.15
C VAL A 231 4.06 24.26 0.70
N ASP A 232 3.30 23.61 -0.18
CA ASP A 232 2.27 22.65 0.21
C ASP A 232 2.87 21.42 0.92
N GLN A 233 4.05 20.94 0.49
CA GLN A 233 4.76 19.84 1.15
C GLN A 233 5.28 20.26 2.54
N GLU A 234 5.86 21.45 2.64
CA GLU A 234 6.32 22.00 3.92
C GLU A 234 5.17 22.19 4.90
N HIS A 235 4.03 22.75 4.45
CA HIS A 235 2.84 22.95 5.27
C HIS A 235 2.12 21.63 5.62
N ALA A 236 2.16 20.63 4.74
CA ALA A 236 1.70 19.28 5.06
C ALA A 236 2.59 18.59 6.10
N GLY A 237 3.82 19.08 6.28
CA GLY A 237 4.78 18.57 7.26
C GLY A 237 5.67 17.48 6.70
N VAL A 238 6.22 17.68 5.50
CA VAL A 238 7.14 16.73 4.85
C VAL A 238 8.28 16.27 5.76
N ILE A 239 8.75 17.11 6.69
CA ILE A 239 9.77 16.74 7.69
C ILE A 239 9.33 15.52 8.51
N ARG A 240 8.11 15.52 9.06
CA ARG A 240 7.62 14.40 9.90
C ARG A 240 7.16 13.20 9.08
N HIS A 241 6.79 13.40 7.81
CA HIS A 241 6.42 12.32 6.90
C HIS A 241 7.68 11.60 6.38
N GLY A 242 8.64 12.35 5.83
CA GLY A 242 9.93 11.82 5.36
C GLY A 242 10.73 11.13 6.47
N ALA A 243 10.67 11.64 7.70
CA ALA A 243 11.29 10.99 8.86
C ALA A 243 10.75 9.57 9.12
N LYS A 244 9.53 9.22 8.69
CA LYS A 244 8.99 7.86 8.84
C LYS A 244 9.76 6.83 8.02
N VAL A 245 10.24 7.20 6.82
CA VAL A 245 11.05 6.31 5.98
C VAL A 245 12.39 6.04 6.65
N LEU A 246 13.04 7.10 7.14
CA LEU A 246 14.31 6.99 7.89
C LEU A 246 14.13 6.11 9.13
N TYR A 247 13.05 6.33 9.90
CA TYR A 247 12.72 5.53 11.07
C TYR A 247 12.42 4.08 10.73
N ALA A 248 11.76 3.81 9.59
CA ALA A 248 11.40 2.47 9.19
C ALA A 248 12.62 1.63 8.78
N TYR A 249 13.65 2.24 8.19
CA TYR A 249 14.89 1.55 7.80
C TYR A 249 15.92 1.41 8.93
N SER A 250 15.87 2.26 9.97
CA SER A 250 16.88 2.32 11.05
C SER A 250 16.58 1.37 12.20
#